data_AF-A0A9Q1FRW2-F1
#
_entry.id   AF-A0A9Q1FRW2-F1
#
_cell.length_a   1.000
_cell.length_b   1.000
_cell.length_c   1.000
_cell.angle_alpha   90.00
_cell.angle_beta   90.00
_cell.angle_gamma   90.00
#
_symmetry.space_group_name_H-M   'P 1'
#
loop_
_entity.id
_entity.type
_entity.pdbx_description
1 polymer ?
#
loop_
_entity_poly.entity_id
_entity_poly.type
_entity_poly.pdbx_seq_one_letter_code
_entity_poly.pdbx_strand_id
1 'polypeptide(L)'
;MSLLEWLQEPPFQAKEPQDKSRKTVAAIQEMPLRKPIGVLDATVCQLKGSTEVVRVQGDKVEVQTCYAEDVTGRIKLQLWGDQIGTFSDGCSYNFTNLSTREFTRKLFLTTTRKSTILQMPDMQGIPVSETASDDEQDNSMVTGTHQCSGQHFPIQLPPMPHSAT
;
A
#
# COMPACT_ATOMS: atom_id res chain seq x y z
N MET A 1 47.06 1.24 44.49
CA MET A 1 46.24 1.79 43.39
C MET A 1 45.41 0.64 42.85
N SER A 2 44.10 0.65 43.08
CA SER A 2 43.22 -0.50 42.86
C SER A 2 42.74 -0.54 41.40
N LEU A 3 42.90 -1.69 40.75
CA LEU A 3 42.59 -1.98 39.34
C LEU A 3 41.08 -2.24 39.08
N LEU A 4 40.21 -1.69 39.92
CA LEU A 4 38.78 -2.06 39.99
C LEU A 4 37.81 -0.90 39.69
N GLU A 5 38.28 0.17 39.04
CA GLU A 5 37.47 1.38 38.79
C GLU A 5 37.12 1.59 37.30
N TRP A 6 37.13 0.53 36.49
CA TRP A 6 36.88 0.60 35.04
C TRP A 6 35.73 -0.28 34.52
N LEU A 7 34.76 -0.63 35.37
CA LEU A 7 33.46 -1.12 34.90
C LEU A 7 32.39 -0.04 35.07
N GLN A 8 32.63 1.12 34.45
CA GLN A 8 31.59 2.10 34.29
C GLN A 8 30.72 1.62 33.13
N GLU A 9 29.56 1.06 33.45
CA GLU A 9 28.59 0.61 32.46
C GLU A 9 28.33 1.75 31.46
N PRO A 10 28.40 1.48 30.14
CA PRO A 10 28.26 2.53 29.17
C PRO A 10 26.84 3.14 29.25
N PRO A 11 26.69 4.47 29.12
CA PRO A 11 25.41 5.15 29.34
C PRO A 11 24.39 4.93 28.21
N PHE A 12 24.58 3.92 27.35
CA PHE A 12 23.60 3.58 26.33
C PHE A 12 22.72 2.43 26.84
N GLN A 13 21.43 2.70 26.95
CA GLN A 13 20.45 1.62 27.11
C GLN A 13 20.29 0.93 25.76
N ALA A 14 20.42 -0.40 25.74
CA ALA A 14 20.11 -1.19 24.56
C ALA A 14 18.64 -0.91 24.16
N LYS A 15 18.43 -0.40 22.95
CA LYS A 15 17.07 -0.23 22.42
C LYS A 15 16.48 -1.61 22.19
N GLU A 16 15.33 -1.86 22.80
CA GLU A 16 14.55 -3.07 22.55
C GLU A 16 14.31 -3.21 21.03
N PRO A 17 14.47 -4.41 20.45
CA PRO A 17 14.30 -4.61 19.02
C PRO A 17 12.90 -4.14 18.58
N GLN A 18 12.81 -3.59 17.36
CA GLN A 18 11.54 -3.15 16.81
C GLN A 18 10.53 -4.30 16.87
N ASP A 19 9.38 -4.02 17.49
CA ASP A 19 8.27 -4.97 17.65
C ASP A 19 7.81 -5.45 16.26
N LYS A 20 8.10 -6.71 15.95
CA LYS A 20 7.71 -7.38 14.71
C LYS A 20 6.33 -8.04 14.81
N SER A 21 5.56 -7.72 15.84
CA SER A 21 4.22 -8.29 15.99
C SER A 21 3.31 -7.88 14.84
N ARG A 22 2.46 -8.83 14.47
CA ARG A 22 1.32 -8.62 13.58
C ARG A 22 0.28 -7.77 14.30
N LYS A 23 -0.23 -6.76 13.62
CA LYS A 23 -1.29 -5.86 14.13
C LYS A 23 -2.45 -5.79 13.14
N THR A 24 -3.66 -5.64 13.68
CA THR A 24 -4.89 -5.42 12.91
C THR A 24 -5.12 -3.93 12.68
N VAL A 25 -5.99 -3.58 11.74
CA VAL A 25 -6.35 -2.19 11.46
C VAL A 25 -6.94 -1.49 12.68
N ALA A 26 -7.85 -2.13 13.40
CA ALA A 26 -8.43 -1.57 14.62
C ALA A 26 -7.37 -1.30 15.69
N ALA A 27 -6.46 -2.26 15.93
CA ALA A 27 -5.37 -2.06 16.89
C ALA A 27 -4.46 -0.90 16.49
N ILE A 28 -4.17 -0.74 15.19
CA ILE A 28 -3.37 0.36 14.65
C ILE A 28 -4.04 1.72 14.87
N GLN A 29 -5.37 1.80 14.73
CA GLN A 29 -6.11 3.06 14.93
C GLN A 29 -6.03 3.56 16.37
N GLU A 30 -5.84 2.66 17.34
CA GLU A 30 -5.66 3.00 18.76
C GLU A 30 -4.19 3.25 19.14
N MET A 31 -3.23 3.02 18.22
CA MET A 31 -1.81 3.20 18.51
C MET A 31 -1.42 4.69 18.63
N PRO A 32 -0.39 5.01 19.46
CA PRO A 32 0.24 6.31 19.42
C PRO A 32 0.83 6.63 18.04
N LEU A 33 0.80 7.91 17.70
CA LEU A 33 1.35 8.41 16.43
C LEU A 33 2.87 8.21 16.35
N ARG A 34 3.38 8.12 15.11
CA ARG A 34 4.81 7.96 14.80
C ARG A 34 5.42 6.67 15.37
N LYS A 35 4.58 5.66 15.59
CA LYS A 35 5.04 4.34 16.00
C LYS A 35 5.23 3.46 14.75
N PRO A 36 6.34 2.70 14.69
CA PRO A 36 6.50 1.70 13.66
C PRO A 36 5.49 0.57 13.88
N ILE A 37 5.04 -0.01 12.79
CA ILE A 37 4.22 -1.21 12.76
C ILE A 37 5.09 -2.32 12.18
N GLY A 38 5.18 -3.42 12.93
CA GLY A 38 5.93 -4.60 12.52
C GLY A 38 5.35 -5.21 11.26
N VAL A 39 4.13 -5.77 11.36
CA VAL A 39 3.46 -6.48 10.27
C VAL A 39 1.96 -6.16 10.24
N LEU A 40 1.41 -5.97 9.04
CA LEU A 40 -0.03 -5.82 8.76
C LEU A 40 -0.41 -6.72 7.58
N ASP A 41 -1.45 -7.54 7.73
CA ASP A 41 -2.10 -8.22 6.62
C ASP A 41 -3.36 -7.45 6.25
N ALA A 42 -3.48 -7.05 4.99
CA ALA A 42 -4.66 -6.34 4.53
C ALA A 42 -4.87 -6.49 3.03
N THR A 43 -6.12 -6.38 2.59
CA THR A 43 -6.52 -6.29 1.20
C THR A 43 -6.57 -4.84 0.77
N VAL A 44 -6.00 -4.52 -0.40
CA VAL A 44 -6.14 -3.19 -0.98
C VAL A 44 -7.52 -3.08 -1.61
N CYS A 45 -8.41 -2.30 -0.99
CA CYS A 45 -9.80 -2.15 -1.45
C CYS A 45 -10.04 -0.91 -2.31
N GLN A 46 -9.09 0.02 -2.35
CA GLN A 46 -9.14 1.16 -3.25
C GLN A 46 -7.75 1.72 -3.50
N LEU A 47 -7.28 1.64 -4.76
CA LEU A 47 -6.07 2.33 -5.22
C LEU A 47 -6.42 3.65 -5.93
N LYS A 48 -5.87 4.77 -5.47
CA LYS A 48 -6.04 6.05 -6.19
C LYS A 48 -5.22 6.00 -7.48
N GLY A 49 -5.87 6.15 -8.62
CA GLY A 49 -5.23 6.10 -9.95
C GLY A 49 -4.21 7.22 -10.21
N SER A 50 -4.27 8.32 -9.45
CA SER A 50 -3.34 9.44 -9.57
C SER A 50 -2.30 9.47 -8.43
N THR A 51 -1.09 9.92 -8.77
CA THR A 51 -0.01 10.23 -7.84
C THR A 51 0.02 11.73 -7.54
N GLU A 52 0.55 12.09 -6.37
CA GLU A 52 0.78 13.46 -5.95
C GLU A 52 2.28 13.67 -5.74
N VAL A 53 2.82 14.82 -6.17
CA VAL A 53 4.24 15.15 -5.95
C VAL A 53 4.36 16.06 -4.74
N VAL A 54 5.09 15.61 -3.72
CA VAL A 54 5.37 16.39 -2.51
C VAL A 54 6.86 16.73 -2.41
N ARG A 55 7.18 17.85 -1.75
CA ARG A 55 8.57 18.21 -1.49
C ARG A 55 9.02 17.72 -0.12
N VAL A 56 10.06 16.91 -0.08
CA VAL A 56 10.68 16.41 1.15
C VAL A 56 12.15 16.81 1.12
N GLN A 57 12.57 17.66 2.07
CA GLN A 57 13.97 18.13 2.17
C GLN A 57 14.52 18.80 0.88
N GLY A 58 13.63 19.37 0.07
CA GLY A 58 13.98 20.03 -1.21
C GLY A 58 13.78 19.14 -2.42
N ASP A 59 13.76 17.81 -2.25
CA ASP A 59 13.51 16.86 -3.32
C ASP A 59 12.02 16.68 -3.59
N LYS A 60 11.68 16.47 -4.87
CA LYS A 60 10.33 16.10 -5.30
C LYS A 60 10.17 14.59 -5.21
N VAL A 61 9.16 14.12 -4.48
CA VAL A 61 8.88 12.70 -4.30
C VAL A 61 7.42 12.43 -4.63
N GLU A 62 7.18 11.39 -5.40
CA GLU A 62 5.84 10.92 -5.72
C GLU A 62 5.23 10.14 -4.55
N VAL A 63 3.94 10.36 -4.34
CA VAL A 63 3.12 9.70 -3.33
C VAL A 63 1.84 9.20 -3.98
N GLN A 64 1.52 7.93 -3.78
CA GLN A 64 0.23 7.38 -4.14
C GLN A 64 -0.57 7.06 -2.88
N THR A 65 -1.87 7.31 -2.91
CA THR A 65 -2.77 6.94 -1.82
C THR A 65 -3.50 5.66 -2.17
N CYS A 66 -3.57 4.73 -1.23
CA CYS A 66 -4.49 3.61 -1.29
C CYS A 66 -5.22 3.43 0.04
N TYR A 67 -6.22 2.55 0.04
CA TYR A 67 -6.89 2.10 1.24
C TYR A 67 -6.73 0.60 1.37
N ALA A 68 -6.32 0.21 2.57
CA ALA A 68 -6.14 -1.18 2.95
C ALA A 68 -7.21 -1.53 3.99
N GLU A 69 -7.75 -2.74 3.90
CA GLU A 69 -8.81 -3.24 4.76
C GLU A 69 -8.47 -4.63 5.28
N ASP A 70 -8.77 -4.87 6.55
CA ASP A 70 -8.81 -6.20 7.15
C ASP A 70 -10.20 -6.43 7.78
N VAL A 71 -10.38 -7.58 8.43
CA VAL A 71 -11.65 -7.93 9.11
C VAL A 71 -12.05 -6.96 10.23
N THR A 72 -11.12 -6.12 10.71
CA THR A 72 -11.32 -5.19 11.81
C THR A 72 -11.58 -3.76 11.36
N GLY A 73 -11.28 -3.44 10.10
CA GLY A 73 -11.64 -2.16 9.51
C GLY A 73 -10.73 -1.73 8.35
N ARG A 74 -10.89 -0.46 7.96
CA ARG A 74 -10.23 0.15 6.81
C ARG A 74 -9.31 1.30 7.24
N ILE A 75 -8.15 1.42 6.58
CA ILE A 75 -7.16 2.46 6.86
C ILE A 75 -6.55 3.02 5.58
N LYS A 76 -6.26 4.32 5.59
CA LYS A 76 -5.53 5.00 4.51
C LYS A 76 -4.04 4.65 4.59
N LEU A 77 -3.43 4.31 3.47
CA LEU A 77 -2.02 4.03 3.31
C LEU A 77 -1.40 4.94 2.23
N GLN A 78 -0.24 5.50 2.50
CA GLN A 78 0.56 6.28 1.55
C GLN A 78 1.79 5.48 1.10
N LEU A 79 1.92 5.37 -0.21
CA LEU A 79 3.01 4.71 -0.92
C LEU A 79 3.97 5.77 -1.43
N TRP A 80 5.27 5.52 -1.31
CA TRP A 80 6.30 6.49 -1.68
C TRP A 80 7.26 5.92 -2.70
N GLY A 81 7.57 6.72 -3.73
CA GLY A 81 8.60 6.41 -4.73
C GLY A 81 8.41 5.02 -5.36
N ASP A 82 9.43 4.17 -5.21
CA ASP A 82 9.52 2.85 -5.86
C ASP A 82 8.42 1.86 -5.47
N GLN A 83 7.63 2.16 -4.43
CA GLN A 83 6.53 1.30 -3.97
C GLN A 83 5.21 1.63 -4.69
N ILE A 84 5.18 2.69 -5.48
CA ILE A 84 4.03 3.06 -6.32
C ILE A 84 3.89 2.03 -7.44
N GLY A 85 2.66 1.61 -7.73
CA GLY A 85 2.37 0.61 -8.76
C GLY A 85 2.70 -0.84 -8.39
N THR A 86 3.14 -1.11 -7.15
CA THR A 86 3.36 -2.49 -6.67
C THR A 86 2.04 -3.22 -6.32
N PHE A 87 0.93 -2.49 -6.27
CA PHE A 87 -0.36 -2.98 -5.79
C PHE A 87 -1.40 -3.09 -6.89
N SER A 88 -2.28 -4.05 -6.75
CA SER A 88 -3.51 -4.19 -7.51
C SER A 88 -4.69 -4.13 -6.57
N ASP A 89 -5.76 -3.51 -7.06
CA ASP A 89 -7.02 -3.45 -6.34
C ASP A 89 -7.60 -4.86 -6.14
N GLY A 90 -8.20 -5.11 -4.97
CA GLY A 90 -8.75 -6.40 -4.58
C GLY A 90 -7.74 -7.44 -4.11
N CYS A 91 -6.43 -7.20 -4.19
CA CYS A 91 -5.41 -8.16 -3.76
C CYS A 91 -5.01 -8.01 -2.29
N SER A 92 -4.71 -9.14 -1.64
CA SER A 92 -4.19 -9.20 -0.27
C SER A 92 -2.66 -9.10 -0.22
N TYR A 93 -2.14 -8.36 0.76
CA TYR A 93 -0.71 -8.12 0.94
C TYR A 93 -0.31 -8.20 2.42
N ASN A 94 0.92 -8.66 2.64
CA ASN A 94 1.67 -8.54 3.88
C ASN A 94 2.55 -7.29 3.80
N PHE A 95 2.26 -6.32 4.65
CA PHE A 95 3.04 -5.09 4.77
C PHE A 95 3.91 -5.17 6.02
N THR A 96 5.19 -4.80 5.90
CA THR A 96 6.09 -4.71 7.05
C THR A 96 6.73 -3.33 7.18
N ASN A 97 7.17 -3.01 8.40
CA ASN A 97 7.90 -1.78 8.73
C ASN A 97 7.15 -0.51 8.26
N LEU A 98 5.83 -0.50 8.40
CA LEU A 98 5.02 0.69 8.17
C LEU A 98 5.19 1.67 9.33
N SER A 99 4.78 2.92 9.15
CA SER A 99 4.73 3.91 10.23
C SER A 99 3.36 4.56 10.29
N THR A 100 2.87 4.80 11.51
CA THR A 100 1.69 5.65 11.72
C THR A 100 2.05 7.12 11.55
N ARG A 101 1.16 7.88 10.93
CA ARG A 101 1.21 9.35 10.84
C ARG A 101 -0.19 9.91 11.06
N GLU A 102 -0.24 11.21 11.38
CA GLU A 102 -1.48 11.95 11.52
C GLU A 102 -1.45 13.16 10.59
N PHE A 103 -2.57 13.41 9.92
CA PHE A 103 -2.81 14.63 9.18
C PHE A 103 -4.28 14.99 9.35
N THR A 104 -4.54 16.24 9.73
CA THR A 104 -5.92 16.72 9.98
C THR A 104 -6.68 15.81 10.95
N ARG A 105 -6.02 15.38 12.03
CA ARG A 105 -6.56 14.46 13.06
C ARG A 105 -6.99 13.07 12.55
N LYS A 106 -6.55 12.68 11.35
CA LYS A 106 -6.78 11.34 10.81
C LYS A 106 -5.48 10.56 10.82
N LEU A 107 -5.51 9.39 11.45
CA LEU A 107 -4.41 8.44 11.44
C LEU A 107 -4.35 7.75 10.08
N PHE A 108 -3.16 7.68 9.50
CA PHE A 108 -2.90 6.95 8.27
C PHE A 108 -1.54 6.27 8.35
N LEU A 109 -1.37 5.27 7.50
CA LEU A 109 -0.13 4.53 7.36
C LEU A 109 0.73 5.14 6.27
N THR A 110 2.03 5.10 6.48
CA THR A 110 3.01 5.41 5.44
C THR A 110 3.98 4.26 5.33
N THR A 111 4.31 3.94 4.08
CA THR A 111 5.50 3.15 3.80
C THR A 111 6.77 3.92 4.17
N THR A 112 7.83 3.17 4.42
CA THR A 112 9.17 3.68 4.70
C THR A 112 10.16 3.06 3.72
N ARG A 113 11.41 3.54 3.71
CA ARG A 113 12.49 2.92 2.89
C ARG A 113 12.82 1.47 3.28
N LYS A 114 12.38 1.03 4.45
CA LYS A 114 12.58 -0.35 4.95
C LYS A 114 11.33 -1.21 4.85
N SER A 115 10.24 -0.65 4.32
CA SER A 115 9.00 -1.40 4.15
C SER A 115 9.18 -2.49 3.13
N THR A 116 8.68 -3.68 3.45
CA THR A 116 8.53 -4.76 2.47
C THR A 116 7.06 -5.01 2.27
N ILE A 117 6.70 -5.31 1.02
CA ILE A 117 5.34 -5.59 0.60
C ILE A 117 5.41 -6.93 -0.12
N LEU A 118 4.64 -7.91 0.35
CA LEU A 118 4.56 -9.23 -0.26
C LEU A 118 3.10 -9.54 -0.57
N GLN A 119 2.81 -9.91 -1.81
CA GLN A 119 1.47 -10.37 -2.17
C GLN A 119 1.17 -11.71 -1.47
N MET A 120 -0.06 -11.86 -1.02
CA MET A 120 -0.55 -13.04 -0.32
C MET A 120 -1.78 -13.62 -1.02
N PRO A 121 -2.15 -14.88 -0.71
CA PRO A 121 -3.46 -15.41 -1.05
C PRO A 121 -4.59 -14.57 -0.46
N ASP A 122 -5.74 -14.59 -1.11
CA ASP A 122 -6.91 -13.80 -0.71
C ASP A 122 -7.34 -14.12 0.72
N MET A 123 -7.55 -13.06 1.51
CA MET A 123 -8.10 -13.17 2.85
C MET A 123 -9.60 -13.47 2.78
N GLN A 124 -10.00 -14.70 3.12
CA GLN A 124 -11.41 -15.10 3.16
C GLN A 124 -12.18 -14.26 4.18
N GLY A 125 -13.33 -13.72 3.78
CA GLY A 125 -14.27 -13.05 4.69
C GLY A 125 -14.27 -11.52 4.66
N ILE A 126 -13.51 -10.88 3.76
CA ILE A 126 -13.63 -9.43 3.51
C ILE A 126 -14.58 -9.24 2.32
N PRO A 127 -15.78 -8.63 2.49
CA PRO A 127 -16.63 -8.33 1.36
C PRO A 127 -15.92 -7.27 0.51
N VAL A 128 -15.50 -7.65 -0.70
CA VAL A 128 -14.99 -6.71 -1.69
C VAL A 128 -16.13 -5.74 -1.96
N SER A 129 -16.05 -4.55 -1.37
CA SER A 129 -17.02 -3.50 -1.61
C SER A 129 -16.77 -3.01 -3.02
N GLU A 130 -17.54 -3.52 -3.99
CA GLU A 130 -17.58 -2.98 -5.34
C GLU A 130 -17.77 -1.47 -5.23
N THR A 131 -16.74 -0.73 -5.61
CA THR A 131 -16.77 0.73 -5.60
C THR A 131 -17.89 1.18 -6.52
N ALA A 132 -19.02 1.59 -5.94
CA ALA A 132 -19.95 2.49 -6.57
C ALA A 132 -19.18 3.77 -6.90
N SER A 133 -18.87 3.95 -8.18
CA SER A 133 -18.42 5.20 -8.76
C SER A 133 -19.52 6.25 -8.59
N ASP A 134 -19.47 6.99 -7.48
CA ASP A 134 -20.14 8.28 -7.32
C ASP A 134 -19.32 9.33 -8.09
N ASP A 135 -19.45 9.30 -9.41
CA ASP A 135 -19.07 10.41 -10.28
C ASP A 135 -20.22 11.42 -10.32
N GLU A 136 -19.92 12.59 -9.78
CA GLU A 136 -20.46 13.92 -10.07
C GLU A 136 -21.72 14.02 -10.95
N GLN A 137 -22.77 14.61 -10.37
CA GLN A 137 -23.85 15.25 -11.13
C GLN A 137 -23.27 16.38 -11.99
N ASP A 138 -23.04 16.11 -13.27
CA ASP A 138 -23.20 17.10 -14.34
C ASP A 138 -24.19 16.57 -15.37
N ASN A 139 -25.24 17.36 -15.56
CA ASN A 139 -26.42 17.02 -16.34
C ASN A 139 -26.10 17.16 -17.83
N SER A 140 -25.83 16.06 -18.54
CA SER A 140 -26.04 16.03 -19.98
C SER A 140 -26.54 14.67 -20.49
N MET A 141 -27.74 14.74 -21.05
CA MET A 141 -28.49 13.71 -21.74
C MET A 141 -27.71 13.14 -22.94
N VAL A 142 -27.36 11.85 -22.92
CA VAL A 142 -27.32 11.06 -24.16
C VAL A 142 -27.58 9.58 -23.87
N THR A 143 -28.65 9.07 -24.47
CA THR A 143 -29.00 7.66 -24.56
C THR A 143 -27.97 6.92 -25.42
N GLY A 144 -27.46 5.80 -24.92
CA GLY A 144 -26.64 4.87 -25.70
C GLY A 144 -26.63 3.48 -25.08
N THR A 145 -27.61 2.64 -25.44
CA THR A 145 -27.56 1.20 -25.25
C THR A 145 -26.42 0.61 -26.09
N HIS A 146 -25.37 0.09 -25.44
CA HIS A 146 -24.34 -0.69 -26.13
C HIS A 146 -24.31 -2.14 -25.62
N GLN A 147 -24.66 -2.99 -26.56
CA GLN A 147 -24.77 -4.44 -26.52
C GLN A 147 -23.35 -5.05 -26.51
N CYS A 148 -22.99 -5.77 -25.45
CA CYS A 148 -21.73 -6.50 -25.39
C CYS A 148 -21.84 -7.78 -26.23
N SER A 149 -21.09 -7.86 -27.33
CA SER A 149 -20.85 -9.09 -28.09
C SER A 149 -19.36 -9.15 -28.42
N GLY A 150 -18.58 -9.78 -27.54
CA GLY A 150 -17.16 -10.03 -27.73
C GLY A 150 -16.94 -11.27 -28.60
N GLN A 151 -16.71 -11.05 -29.90
CA GLN A 151 -16.25 -12.07 -30.84
C GLN A 151 -14.76 -12.39 -30.62
N HIS A 152 -14.44 -13.67 -30.67
CA HIS A 152 -13.10 -14.24 -30.62
C HIS A 152 -12.42 -14.06 -31.99
N PHE A 153 -11.29 -13.36 -32.05
CA PHE A 153 -10.45 -13.29 -33.27
C PHE A 153 -9.20 -14.15 -33.08
N PRO A 154 -8.95 -15.16 -33.94
CA PRO A 154 -7.64 -15.81 -33.99
C PRO A 154 -6.62 -14.91 -34.72
N ILE A 155 -5.46 -14.71 -34.10
CA ILE A 155 -4.32 -13.98 -34.69
C ILE A 155 -3.70 -14.87 -35.78
N GLN A 156 -3.79 -14.43 -37.04
CA GLN A 156 -3.11 -15.08 -38.16
C GLN A 156 -1.78 -14.38 -38.43
N LEU A 157 -0.67 -15.06 -38.14
CA LEU A 157 0.67 -14.60 -38.46
C LEU A 157 0.95 -14.76 -39.97
N PRO A 158 1.66 -13.80 -40.61
CA PRO A 158 2.05 -13.93 -42.02
C PRO A 158 3.22 -14.91 -42.22
N PRO A 159 3.27 -15.63 -43.35
CA PRO A 159 4.40 -16.50 -43.67
C PRO A 159 5.63 -15.70 -44.11
N MET A 160 6.81 -16.14 -43.66
CA MET A 160 8.11 -15.54 -44.00
C MET A 160 8.57 -15.91 -45.42
N PRO A 161 9.26 -15.01 -46.13
CA PRO A 161 9.79 -15.30 -47.46
C PRO A 161 11.00 -16.24 -47.38
N HIS A 162 10.94 -17.35 -48.12
CA HIS A 162 12.09 -18.21 -48.37
C HIS A 162 13.05 -17.49 -49.34
N SER A 163 14.28 -17.29 -48.91
CA SER A 163 15.38 -16.87 -49.78
C SER A 163 15.72 -18.03 -50.72
N ALA A 164 15.59 -17.81 -52.02
CA ALA A 164 16.15 -18.70 -53.05
C ALA A 164 17.40 -18.04 -53.62
N THR A 165 18.52 -18.77 -53.58
CA THR A 165 19.74 -18.54 -54.36
C THR A 165 19.71 -19.48 -55.55
#